data_AF-A0A7V4HS17-F1
#
_entry.id   AF-A0A7V4HS17-F1
#
_cell.length_a   1.000
_cell.length_b   1.000
_cell.length_c   1.000
_cell.angle_alpha   90.00
_cell.angle_beta   90.00
_cell.angle_gamma   90.00
#
_symmetry.space_group_name_H-M   'P 1'
#
loop_
_entity.id
_entity.type
_entity.pdbx_description
1 polymer ?
#
loop_
_entity_poly.entity_id
_entity_poly.type
_entity_poly.pdbx_seq_one_letter_code
_entity_poly.pdbx_strand_id
1 'polypeptide(L)'
;MRRSVAWLAWWTVLWLGMDRPPAAAAGRVKLEIFADPKASITSQQQWLRQLSAAGISDVRIRTGQPGDRVGIEVLGSERDPLYVVTGMIGPGDELVVPGRRFRASEAAQLARWLDDLARKGTKTEESPTAFGLSPAELEKVHKDLAQPIGFSTRGMARSDAVRRIGQGLAFPLRLTGVALDDDDKVAEDLTGLSCGTGLACLLRPAGLILAPQGTGDRIEYQVRKAQRGIDAWPVGWPPEKPLPQVVPAMYESFNANIENVPVTKVLEAVSQRLKIPYLWDHNALARHGVEPDAKKVNSPQSRVTYHQLLRRVLTQAGLKYEVRIDEAEKPFLWVTTIKPL
;
A
#
# COMPACT_ATOMS: atom_id res chain seq x y z
N MET A 1 -44.97 -70.53 30.95
CA MET A 1 -43.76 -71.38 31.04
C MET A 1 -42.66 -70.77 30.19
N ARG A 2 -41.55 -70.40 30.83
CA ARG A 2 -40.15 -70.46 30.36
C ARG A 2 -39.69 -69.85 29.01
N ARG A 3 -38.65 -69.01 29.16
CA ARG A 3 -37.46 -68.75 28.30
C ARG A 3 -37.63 -67.67 27.23
N SER A 4 -37.03 -66.48 27.34
CA SER A 4 -35.59 -66.10 27.31
C SER A 4 -34.96 -66.23 25.92
N VAL A 5 -34.70 -65.08 25.26
CA VAL A 5 -33.50 -64.69 24.45
C VAL A 5 -33.70 -63.18 24.15
N ALA A 6 -33.12 -62.21 24.87
CA ALA A 6 -31.75 -61.68 24.78
C ALA A 6 -31.37 -61.10 23.41
N TRP A 7 -31.55 -59.79 23.20
CA TRP A 7 -30.76 -58.99 22.24
C TRP A 7 -30.40 -57.63 22.86
N LEU A 8 -29.11 -57.49 23.19
CA LEU A 8 -28.43 -56.26 23.58
C LEU A 8 -28.11 -55.47 22.31
N ALA A 9 -28.65 -54.26 22.15
CA ALA A 9 -28.19 -53.32 21.14
C ALA A 9 -27.11 -52.42 21.75
N TRP A 10 -25.87 -52.60 21.26
CA TRP A 10 -24.72 -51.78 21.58
C TRP A 10 -24.86 -50.36 21.04
N TRP A 11 -24.56 -49.37 21.88
CA TRP A 11 -24.28 -47.99 21.47
C TRP A 11 -22.81 -47.89 21.06
N THR A 12 -22.55 -47.75 19.77
CA THR A 12 -21.21 -47.37 19.27
C THR A 12 -21.17 -45.84 19.18
N VAL A 13 -20.50 -45.21 20.14
CA VAL A 13 -20.11 -43.79 20.04
C VAL A 13 -18.98 -43.71 19.01
N LEU A 14 -19.28 -43.17 17.84
CA LEU A 14 -18.29 -42.84 16.82
C LEU A 14 -17.51 -41.61 17.32
N TRP A 15 -16.36 -41.83 17.96
CA TRP A 15 -15.36 -40.78 18.14
C TRP A 15 -14.79 -40.45 16.75
N LEU A 16 -15.25 -39.34 16.18
CA LEU A 16 -14.53 -38.65 15.11
C LEU A 16 -13.15 -38.27 15.66
N GLY A 17 -12.15 -39.06 15.31
CA GLY A 17 -10.76 -38.65 15.42
C GLY A 17 -10.62 -37.35 14.65
N MET A 18 -10.40 -36.24 15.37
CA MET A 18 -9.86 -35.03 14.76
C MET A 18 -8.50 -35.41 14.18
N ASP A 19 -8.44 -35.58 12.86
CA ASP A 19 -7.19 -35.59 12.13
C ASP A 19 -6.52 -34.25 12.39
N ARG A 20 -5.57 -34.28 13.33
CA ARG A 20 -4.65 -33.19 13.59
C ARG A 20 -3.83 -33.05 12.30
N PRO A 21 -3.82 -31.88 11.63
CA PRO A 21 -2.93 -31.70 10.49
C PRO A 21 -1.50 -32.06 10.93
N PRO A 22 -0.72 -32.78 10.10
CA PRO A 22 0.64 -33.14 10.46
C PRO A 22 1.38 -31.86 10.83
N ALA A 23 1.96 -31.83 12.03
CA ALA A 23 2.87 -30.77 12.42
C ALA A 23 3.95 -30.70 11.34
N ALA A 24 4.07 -29.55 10.67
CA ALA A 24 5.14 -29.31 9.72
C ALA A 24 6.46 -29.66 10.43
N ALA A 25 7.22 -30.59 9.87
CA ALA A 25 8.51 -30.98 10.42
C ALA A 25 9.37 -29.72 10.55
N ALA A 26 9.98 -29.51 11.72
CA ALA A 26 10.86 -28.38 11.94
C ALA A 26 11.99 -28.45 10.90
N GLY A 27 12.06 -27.44 10.02
CA GLY A 27 13.08 -27.36 8.99
C GLY A 27 14.47 -27.18 9.58
N ARG A 28 15.50 -27.47 8.80
CA ARG A 28 16.89 -27.23 9.19
C ARG A 28 17.31 -25.82 8.78
N VAL A 29 18.18 -25.19 9.57
CA VAL A 29 18.67 -23.84 9.28
C VAL A 29 20.19 -23.89 9.17
N LYS A 30 20.71 -23.32 8.09
CA LYS A 30 22.14 -23.13 7.84
C LYS A 30 22.43 -21.64 7.78
N LEU A 31 23.44 -21.18 8.52
CA LEU A 31 23.82 -19.78 8.57
C LEU A 31 25.11 -19.54 7.77
N GLU A 32 25.02 -18.75 6.71
CA GLU A 32 26.16 -18.28 5.95
C GLU A 32 26.42 -16.81 6.24
N ILE A 33 27.63 -16.47 6.66
CA ILE A 33 28.01 -15.11 7.02
C ILE A 33 29.15 -14.68 6.12
N PHE A 34 29.02 -13.50 5.51
CA PHE A 34 30.13 -12.86 4.84
C PHE A 34 30.52 -11.57 5.56
N ALA A 35 31.82 -11.26 5.59
CA ALA A 35 32.31 -10.00 6.14
C ALA A 35 32.43 -8.93 5.06
N ASP A 36 31.97 -7.71 5.36
CA ASP A 36 32.26 -6.53 4.55
C ASP A 36 33.79 -6.30 4.47
N PRO A 37 34.35 -5.87 3.33
CA PRO A 37 35.77 -5.57 3.19
C PRO A 37 36.32 -4.54 4.20
N LYS A 38 35.44 -3.72 4.79
CA LYS A 38 35.76 -2.71 5.81
C LYS A 38 35.51 -3.18 7.25
N ALA A 39 35.02 -4.41 7.45
CA ALA A 39 34.86 -4.99 8.78
C ALA A 39 36.22 -5.38 9.38
N SER A 40 36.35 -5.34 10.70
CA SER A 40 37.60 -5.73 11.35
C SER A 40 37.88 -7.23 11.18
N ILE A 41 39.15 -7.59 10.99
CA ILE A 41 39.63 -8.97 10.88
C ILE A 41 39.31 -9.76 12.16
N THR A 42 39.26 -9.08 13.32
CA THR A 42 38.94 -9.69 14.63
C THR A 42 37.46 -10.06 14.78
N SER A 43 36.58 -9.46 13.99
CA SER A 43 35.12 -9.58 14.12
C SER A 43 34.61 -10.94 13.70
N GLN A 44 35.21 -11.55 12.67
CA GLN A 44 34.88 -12.91 12.23
C GLN A 44 35.18 -13.94 13.33
N GLN A 45 36.34 -13.82 14.00
CA GLN A 45 36.73 -14.71 15.10
C GLN A 45 35.86 -14.51 16.34
N GLN A 46 35.45 -13.28 16.62
CA GLN A 46 34.54 -12.96 17.71
C GLN A 46 33.15 -13.58 17.46
N TRP A 47 32.59 -13.39 16.26
CA TRP A 47 31.31 -13.99 15.89
C TRP A 47 31.35 -15.52 15.93
N LEU A 48 32.40 -16.15 15.39
CA LEU A 48 32.52 -17.61 15.43
C LEU A 48 32.49 -18.15 16.87
N ARG A 49 33.20 -17.51 17.81
CA ARG A 49 33.19 -17.92 19.23
C ARG A 49 31.82 -17.76 19.87
N GLN A 50 31.15 -16.63 19.62
CA GLN A 50 29.85 -16.33 20.23
C GLN A 50 28.72 -17.21 19.67
N LEU A 51 28.73 -17.49 18.36
CA LEU A 51 27.75 -18.36 17.71
C LEU A 51 27.88 -19.82 18.20
N SER A 52 29.12 -20.31 18.31
CA SER A 52 29.39 -21.64 18.88
C SER A 52 28.96 -21.73 20.34
N ALA A 53 29.23 -20.70 21.15
CA ALA A 53 28.80 -20.64 22.55
C ALA A 53 27.27 -20.59 22.69
N ALA A 54 26.58 -20.00 21.72
CA ALA A 54 25.12 -19.95 21.64
C ALA A 54 24.49 -21.25 21.09
N GLY A 55 25.29 -22.26 20.74
CA GLY A 55 24.83 -23.57 20.26
C GLY A 55 24.49 -23.63 18.77
N ILE A 56 24.90 -22.63 17.98
CA ILE A 56 24.67 -22.62 16.53
C ILE A 56 25.80 -23.39 15.85
N SER A 57 25.50 -24.59 15.35
CA SER A 57 26.51 -25.54 14.86
C SER A 57 26.70 -25.56 13.33
N ASP A 58 25.72 -25.11 12.54
CA ASP A 58 25.79 -25.09 11.07
C ASP A 58 26.04 -23.65 10.56
N VAL A 59 27.24 -23.14 10.85
CA VAL A 59 27.68 -21.78 10.51
C VAL A 59 28.88 -21.82 9.58
N ARG A 60 28.83 -21.07 8.48
CA ARG A 60 29.99 -20.81 7.63
C ARG A 60 30.26 -19.31 7.55
N ILE A 61 31.45 -18.88 8.00
CA ILE A 61 31.91 -17.49 7.85
C ILE A 61 32.94 -17.42 6.73
N ARG A 62 32.78 -16.47 5.81
CA ARG A 62 33.71 -16.22 4.69
C ARG A 62 33.93 -14.73 4.45
N THR A 63 34.91 -14.39 3.63
CA THR A 63 35.07 -13.02 3.11
C THR A 63 33.99 -12.72 2.08
N GLY A 64 33.48 -11.49 2.06
CA GLY A 64 32.53 -11.02 1.05
C GLY A 64 33.09 -11.04 -0.36
N GLN A 65 32.26 -11.43 -1.32
CA GLN A 65 32.52 -11.42 -2.75
C GLN A 65 31.61 -10.40 -3.45
N PRO A 66 32.02 -9.85 -4.61
CA PRO A 66 31.15 -9.01 -5.42
C PRO A 66 29.85 -9.73 -5.78
N GLY A 67 28.71 -9.20 -5.33
CA GLY A 67 27.38 -9.78 -5.58
C GLY A 67 26.70 -10.43 -4.36
N ASP A 68 27.40 -10.56 -3.22
CA ASP A 68 26.80 -11.08 -1.98
C ASP A 68 25.66 -10.19 -1.47
N ARG A 69 24.56 -10.82 -1.03
CA ARG A 69 23.38 -10.15 -0.48
C ARG A 69 22.86 -10.90 0.74
N VAL A 70 22.36 -10.14 1.71
CA VAL A 70 21.64 -10.67 2.88
C VAL A 70 20.29 -11.22 2.41
N GLY A 71 19.90 -12.41 2.85
CA GLY A 71 18.69 -13.09 2.38
C GLY A 71 18.40 -14.42 3.08
N ILE A 72 17.23 -15.01 2.82
CA ILE A 72 16.90 -16.39 3.21
C ILE A 72 16.54 -17.15 1.93
N GLU A 73 17.24 -18.23 1.65
CA GLU A 73 16.92 -19.16 0.56
C GLU A 73 16.31 -20.44 1.14
N VAL A 74 15.22 -20.92 0.53
CA VAL A 74 14.60 -22.19 0.90
C VAL A 74 15.07 -23.25 -0.08
N LEU A 75 15.84 -24.21 0.43
CA LEU A 75 16.28 -25.40 -0.29
C LEU A 75 15.55 -26.64 0.26
N GLY A 76 15.54 -27.74 -0.49
CA GLY A 76 14.89 -28.98 -0.06
C GLY A 76 13.41 -29.08 -0.43
N SER A 77 12.67 -29.95 0.26
CA SER A 77 11.26 -30.24 -0.04
C SER A 77 10.33 -29.63 1.00
N GLU A 78 9.04 -29.46 0.71
CA GLU A 78 8.05 -28.95 1.68
C GLU A 78 7.97 -29.76 2.98
N ARG A 79 8.40 -31.04 2.96
CA ARG A 79 8.40 -31.94 4.12
C ARG A 79 9.72 -31.94 4.91
N ASP A 80 10.80 -31.42 4.33
CA ASP A 80 12.11 -31.24 4.98
C ASP A 80 12.79 -30.00 4.36
N PRO A 81 12.34 -28.79 4.75
CA PRO A 81 12.92 -27.55 4.22
C PRO A 81 14.26 -27.25 4.90
N LEU A 82 15.23 -26.83 4.10
CA LEU A 82 16.52 -26.29 4.52
C LEU A 82 16.54 -24.78 4.27
N TYR A 83 16.55 -23.99 5.34
CA TYR A 83 16.62 -22.54 5.27
C TYR A 83 18.09 -22.09 5.32
N VAL A 84 18.61 -21.57 4.20
CA VAL A 84 19.94 -20.98 4.14
C VAL A 84 19.82 -19.49 4.40
N VAL A 85 20.24 -19.05 5.58
CA VAL A 85 20.24 -17.64 5.98
C VAL A 85 21.59 -17.03 5.66
N THR A 86 21.61 -16.03 4.79
CA THR A 86 22.81 -15.27 4.45
C THR A 86 22.82 -13.96 5.23
N GLY A 87 23.85 -13.76 6.07
CA GLY A 87 24.07 -12.56 6.87
C GLY A 87 25.39 -11.86 6.53
N MET A 88 25.50 -10.58 6.91
CA MET A 88 26.67 -9.74 6.66
C MET A 88 27.22 -9.15 7.96
N ILE A 89 28.52 -9.29 8.22
CA ILE A 89 29.19 -8.53 9.28
C ILE A 89 29.52 -7.14 8.74
N GLY A 90 28.89 -6.11 9.31
CA GLY A 90 29.10 -4.71 8.94
C GLY A 90 30.29 -4.05 9.65
N PRO A 91 30.61 -2.79 9.32
CA PRO A 91 31.75 -2.06 9.86
C PRO A 91 31.72 -1.79 11.38
N GLY A 92 30.57 -1.98 12.03
CA GLY A 92 30.38 -1.82 13.48
C GLY A 92 30.38 -3.14 14.25
N ASP A 93 30.92 -4.21 13.67
CA ASP A 93 30.95 -5.58 14.22
C ASP A 93 29.56 -6.19 14.51
N GLU A 94 28.52 -5.63 13.89
CA GLU A 94 27.15 -6.14 13.94
C GLU A 94 26.90 -7.11 12.78
N LEU A 95 26.19 -8.19 13.07
CA LEU A 95 25.69 -9.13 12.08
C LEU A 95 24.31 -8.66 11.61
N VAL A 96 24.21 -8.34 10.33
CA VAL A 96 22.96 -8.00 9.64
C VAL A 96 22.41 -9.27 9.01
N VAL A 97 21.19 -9.63 9.35
CA VAL A 97 20.42 -10.73 8.75
C VAL A 97 19.08 -10.17 8.23
N PRO A 98 18.29 -10.92 7.45
CA PRO A 98 17.03 -10.42 6.91
C PRO A 98 16.11 -9.87 8.02
N GLY A 99 15.79 -8.58 7.92
CA GLY A 99 14.89 -7.88 8.85
C GLY A 99 15.44 -7.58 10.25
N ARG A 100 16.66 -8.00 10.61
CA ARG A 100 17.22 -7.83 11.96
C ARG A 100 18.73 -7.58 11.97
N ARG A 101 19.21 -7.00 13.07
CA ARG A 101 20.64 -6.75 13.33
C ARG A 101 20.95 -7.26 14.73
N PHE A 102 22.12 -7.87 14.89
CA PHE A 102 22.57 -8.40 16.17
C PHE A 102 24.00 -7.96 16.45
N ARG A 103 24.31 -7.72 17.72
CA ARG A 103 25.68 -7.59 18.22
C ARG A 103 26.21 -8.96 18.61
N ALA A 104 27.53 -9.11 18.65
CA ALA A 104 28.16 -10.37 19.04
C ALA A 104 27.73 -10.85 20.45
N SER A 105 27.42 -9.90 21.36
CA SER A 105 26.87 -10.18 22.70
C SER A 105 25.44 -10.74 22.68
N GLU A 106 24.72 -10.60 21.56
CA GLU A 106 23.33 -11.01 21.39
C GLU A 106 23.19 -12.34 20.64
N ALA A 107 24.27 -13.12 20.53
CA ALA A 107 24.29 -14.40 19.81
C ALA A 107 23.20 -15.39 20.29
N ALA A 108 22.83 -15.36 21.57
CA ALA A 108 21.73 -16.15 22.10
C ALA A 108 20.35 -15.72 21.54
N GLN A 109 20.14 -14.43 21.24
CA GLN A 109 18.92 -13.94 20.61
C GLN A 109 18.86 -14.34 19.14
N LEU A 110 20.00 -14.31 18.45
CA LEU A 110 20.13 -14.81 17.09
C LEU A 110 19.83 -16.32 17.02
N ALA A 111 20.37 -17.13 17.94
CA ALA A 111 20.08 -18.56 18.01
C ALA A 111 18.56 -18.84 18.14
N ARG A 112 17.88 -18.12 19.04
CA ARG A 112 16.42 -18.23 19.18
C ARG A 112 15.68 -17.82 17.91
N TRP A 113 16.16 -16.80 17.20
CA TRP A 113 15.55 -16.37 15.94
C TRP A 113 15.72 -17.42 14.83
N LEU A 114 16.87 -18.09 14.75
CA LEU A 114 17.09 -19.21 13.82
C LEU A 114 16.23 -20.42 14.18
N ASP A 115 16.09 -20.76 15.47
CA ASP A 115 15.19 -21.83 15.92
C ASP A 115 13.72 -21.54 15.61
N ASP A 116 13.31 -20.27 15.74
CA ASP A 116 11.98 -19.82 15.36
C ASP A 116 11.75 -19.93 13.85
N LEU A 117 12.76 -19.59 13.03
CA LEU A 117 12.74 -19.79 11.58
C LEU A 117 12.64 -21.27 11.21
N ALA A 118 13.37 -22.15 11.89
CA ALA A 118 13.28 -23.60 11.72
C ALA A 118 11.87 -24.15 11.98
N ARG A 119 11.21 -23.64 13.03
CA ARG A 119 9.88 -24.11 13.46
C ARG A 119 8.73 -23.52 12.65
N LYS A 120 8.82 -22.25 12.27
CA LYS A 120 7.73 -21.47 11.63
C LYS A 120 7.90 -21.35 10.11
N GLY A 121 9.10 -21.62 9.60
CA GLY A 121 9.49 -21.46 8.20
C GLY A 121 9.67 -20.01 7.77
N THR A 122 9.97 -19.77 6.48
CA THR A 122 10.07 -18.43 5.86
C THR A 122 8.74 -17.69 5.72
N LYS A 123 7.70 -18.09 6.47
CA LYS A 123 6.63 -17.15 6.84
C LYS A 123 7.22 -16.12 7.77
N THR A 124 8.10 -15.30 7.19
CA THR A 124 8.53 -14.03 7.71
C THR A 124 7.25 -13.32 8.09
N GLU A 125 7.16 -12.84 9.32
CA GLU A 125 6.33 -11.68 9.61
C GLU A 125 6.86 -10.58 8.69
N GLU A 126 6.38 -10.54 7.44
CA GLU A 126 6.63 -9.44 6.54
C GLU A 126 6.20 -8.21 7.31
N SER A 127 7.16 -7.34 7.62
CA SER A 127 6.85 -6.11 8.34
C SER A 127 5.69 -5.45 7.61
N PRO A 128 4.55 -5.21 8.30
CA PRO A 128 3.40 -4.64 7.64
C PRO A 128 3.81 -3.36 6.92
N THR A 129 3.48 -3.32 5.65
CA THR A 129 3.50 -2.09 4.86
C THR A 129 2.36 -1.19 5.35
N ALA A 130 2.17 -0.02 4.72
CA ALA A 130 1.06 0.87 5.04
C ALA A 130 -0.26 0.09 5.21
N PHE A 131 -1.14 0.53 6.10
CA PHE A 131 -2.41 -0.14 6.40
C PHE A 131 -2.32 -1.49 7.13
N GLY A 132 -1.14 -1.91 7.59
CA GLY A 132 -1.02 -3.17 8.33
C GLY A 132 -1.00 -4.42 7.46
N LEU A 133 -0.83 -4.25 6.14
CA LEU A 133 -0.87 -5.31 5.14
C LEU A 133 0.53 -5.79 4.75
N SER A 134 0.66 -7.07 4.40
CA SER A 134 1.83 -7.61 3.71
C SER A 134 1.97 -6.98 2.30
N PRO A 135 3.19 -6.89 1.72
CA PRO A 135 3.37 -6.43 0.34
C PRO A 135 2.48 -7.17 -0.68
N ALA A 136 2.33 -8.49 -0.55
CA ALA A 136 1.50 -9.29 -1.44
C ALA A 136 -0.01 -8.98 -1.28
N GLU A 137 -0.44 -8.67 -0.05
CA GLU A 137 -1.81 -8.25 0.23
C GLU A 137 -2.08 -6.85 -0.31
N LEU A 138 -1.12 -5.93 -0.17
CA LEU A 138 -1.21 -4.59 -0.73
C LEU A 138 -1.28 -4.62 -2.27
N GLU A 139 -0.54 -5.52 -2.93
CA GLU A 139 -0.64 -5.72 -4.38
C GLU A 139 -2.03 -6.21 -4.80
N LYS A 140 -2.63 -7.17 -4.06
CA LYS A 140 -4.01 -7.62 -4.31
C LYS A 140 -5.00 -6.45 -4.17
N VAL A 141 -4.86 -5.65 -3.10
CA VAL A 141 -5.69 -4.47 -2.85
C VAL A 141 -5.55 -3.46 -3.98
N HIS A 142 -4.32 -3.15 -4.38
CA HIS A 142 -4.04 -2.19 -5.45
C HIS A 142 -4.67 -2.65 -6.77
N LYS A 143 -4.54 -3.94 -7.11
CA LYS A 143 -5.15 -4.52 -8.31
C LYS A 143 -6.67 -4.46 -8.31
N ASP A 144 -7.31 -4.72 -7.17
CA ASP A 144 -8.78 -4.65 -7.06
C ASP A 144 -9.26 -3.20 -7.14
N LEU A 145 -8.59 -2.27 -6.47
CA LEU A 145 -8.91 -0.84 -6.52
C LEU A 145 -8.58 -0.17 -7.87
N ALA A 146 -7.69 -0.75 -8.68
CA ALA A 146 -7.35 -0.27 -10.02
C ALA A 146 -8.47 -0.42 -11.05
N GLN A 147 -9.55 -1.15 -10.74
CA GLN A 147 -10.67 -1.28 -11.66
C GLN A 147 -11.26 0.08 -12.02
N PRO A 148 -11.58 0.35 -13.30
CA PRO A 148 -12.13 1.64 -13.71
C PRO A 148 -13.61 1.78 -13.32
N ILE A 149 -13.98 2.97 -12.88
CA ILE A 149 -15.39 3.36 -12.68
C ILE A 149 -16.06 3.46 -14.05
N GLY A 150 -16.96 2.52 -14.34
CA GLY A 150 -17.62 2.37 -15.63
C GLY A 150 -18.90 3.20 -15.81
N PHE A 151 -19.19 4.17 -14.95
CA PHE A 151 -20.43 4.96 -14.98
C PHE A 151 -20.19 6.39 -14.50
N SER A 152 -21.02 7.33 -14.99
CA SER A 152 -20.97 8.72 -14.56
C SER A 152 -21.44 8.88 -13.12
N THR A 153 -20.60 9.48 -12.28
CA THR A 153 -20.93 9.77 -10.88
C THR A 153 -21.61 11.12 -10.71
N ARG A 154 -21.50 12.02 -11.70
CA ARG A 154 -21.98 13.40 -11.58
C ARG A 154 -23.48 13.43 -11.33
N GLY A 155 -23.89 14.18 -10.31
CA GLY A 155 -25.29 14.34 -9.91
C GLY A 155 -25.88 13.15 -9.16
N MET A 156 -25.17 12.03 -9.02
CA MET A 156 -25.62 10.92 -8.18
C MET A 156 -25.57 11.31 -6.70
N ALA A 157 -26.42 10.69 -5.89
CA ALA A 157 -26.20 10.67 -4.43
C ALA A 157 -24.84 10.01 -4.14
N ARG A 158 -24.06 10.60 -3.26
CA ARG A 158 -22.72 10.08 -2.94
C ARG A 158 -22.75 8.74 -2.24
N SER A 159 -23.75 8.49 -1.41
CA SER A 159 -24.05 7.18 -0.85
C SER A 159 -24.22 6.11 -1.94
N ASP A 160 -24.97 6.42 -2.99
CA ASP A 160 -25.21 5.51 -4.12
C ASP A 160 -23.99 5.33 -4.99
N ALA A 161 -23.21 6.38 -5.24
CA ALA A 161 -21.94 6.26 -5.97
C ALA A 161 -20.96 5.35 -5.21
N VAL A 162 -20.78 5.56 -3.90
CA VAL A 162 -19.92 4.71 -3.05
C VAL A 162 -20.40 3.27 -3.04
N ARG A 163 -21.71 3.03 -2.87
CA ARG A 163 -22.31 1.69 -2.87
C ARG A 163 -22.09 0.98 -4.20
N ARG A 164 -22.35 1.67 -5.32
CA ARG A 164 -22.23 1.09 -6.66
C ARG A 164 -20.78 0.78 -7.03
N ILE A 165 -19.82 1.62 -6.62
CA ILE A 165 -18.39 1.30 -6.77
C ILE A 165 -18.05 0.07 -5.91
N GLY A 166 -18.46 0.05 -4.65
CA GLY A 166 -18.18 -1.05 -3.73
C GLY A 166 -18.75 -2.41 -4.16
N GLN A 167 -19.87 -2.43 -4.90
CA GLN A 167 -20.45 -3.65 -5.47
C GLN A 167 -19.61 -4.28 -6.60
N GLY A 168 -18.74 -3.50 -7.24
CA GLY A 168 -17.85 -3.98 -8.31
C GLY A 168 -16.53 -4.55 -7.80
N LEU A 169 -16.18 -4.32 -6.53
CA LEU A 169 -14.92 -4.74 -5.95
C LEU A 169 -14.91 -6.22 -5.57
N ALA A 170 -13.74 -6.86 -5.67
CA ALA A 170 -13.55 -8.23 -5.22
C ALA A 170 -13.59 -8.34 -3.70
N PHE A 171 -13.05 -7.34 -2.99
CA PHE A 171 -13.12 -7.28 -1.53
C PHE A 171 -14.32 -6.46 -1.04
N PRO A 172 -15.01 -6.89 0.03
CA PRO A 172 -16.21 -6.23 0.49
C PRO A 172 -15.93 -4.84 1.07
N LEU A 173 -16.74 -3.86 0.67
CA LEU A 173 -16.75 -2.52 1.27
C LEU A 173 -17.70 -2.46 2.47
N ARG A 174 -17.18 -2.10 3.64
CA ARG A 174 -17.90 -2.02 4.92
C ARG A 174 -17.96 -0.59 5.41
N LEU A 175 -19.17 -0.08 5.61
CA LEU A 175 -19.44 1.18 6.29
C LEU A 175 -19.88 0.85 7.72
N THR A 176 -18.99 1.02 8.70
CA THR A 176 -19.26 0.68 10.10
C THR A 176 -19.37 1.94 10.94
N GLY A 177 -20.56 2.21 11.48
CA GLY A 177 -20.79 3.36 12.38
C GLY A 177 -20.69 4.72 11.68
N VAL A 178 -20.83 4.75 10.35
CA VAL A 178 -20.80 5.95 9.51
C VAL A 178 -21.97 5.92 8.53
N ALA A 179 -22.54 7.08 8.26
CA ALA A 179 -23.57 7.27 7.26
C ALA A 179 -23.13 8.37 6.30
N LEU A 180 -23.42 8.18 5.02
CA LEU A 180 -23.32 9.22 4.00
C LEU A 180 -24.69 9.86 3.86
N ASP A 181 -24.73 11.17 3.64
CA ASP A 181 -25.96 11.89 3.36
C ASP A 181 -26.44 11.56 1.92
N ASP A 182 -27.71 11.21 1.79
CA ASP A 182 -28.33 10.86 0.50
C ASP A 182 -28.66 12.10 -0.35
N ASP A 183 -28.78 13.27 0.29
CA ASP A 183 -29.01 14.54 -0.40
C ASP A 183 -27.70 15.15 -0.93
N ASP A 184 -26.56 14.72 -0.39
CA ASP A 184 -25.25 15.19 -0.83
C ASP A 184 -24.89 14.57 -2.20
N LYS A 185 -24.92 15.41 -3.24
CA LYS A 185 -24.65 15.03 -4.63
C LYS A 185 -23.18 15.16 -5.00
N VAL A 186 -22.71 14.29 -5.88
CA VAL A 186 -21.35 14.33 -6.42
C VAL A 186 -21.28 15.37 -7.53
N ALA A 187 -20.36 16.34 -7.43
CA ALA A 187 -20.17 17.38 -8.45
C ALA A 187 -19.34 16.88 -9.64
N GLU A 188 -18.32 16.07 -9.36
CA GLU A 188 -17.39 15.53 -10.35
C GLU A 188 -17.94 14.28 -11.06
N ASP A 189 -17.50 14.12 -12.30
CA ASP A 189 -17.61 12.84 -12.99
C ASP A 189 -16.29 12.07 -12.82
N LEU A 190 -16.35 10.92 -12.13
CA LEU A 190 -15.22 10.06 -11.83
C LEU A 190 -15.09 8.91 -12.83
N THR A 191 -15.88 8.89 -13.91
CA THR A 191 -15.81 7.85 -14.95
C THR A 191 -14.40 7.66 -15.47
N GLY A 192 -13.96 6.41 -15.55
CA GLY A 192 -12.67 6.03 -16.11
C GLY A 192 -11.48 6.15 -15.14
N LEU A 193 -11.64 6.82 -14.00
CA LEU A 193 -10.71 6.71 -12.87
C LEU A 193 -10.87 5.37 -12.18
N SER A 194 -9.81 4.93 -11.51
CA SER A 194 -9.83 3.75 -10.64
C SER A 194 -10.74 3.92 -9.43
N CYS A 195 -11.31 2.80 -8.97
CA CYS A 195 -12.21 2.72 -7.83
C CYS A 195 -11.55 3.22 -6.53
N GLY A 196 -10.26 2.95 -6.29
CA GLY A 196 -9.54 3.41 -5.10
C GLY A 196 -9.51 4.92 -4.97
N THR A 197 -8.95 5.58 -6.00
CA THR A 197 -8.92 7.04 -6.11
C THR A 197 -10.33 7.64 -6.08
N GLY A 198 -11.30 7.04 -6.77
CA GLY A 198 -12.68 7.51 -6.78
C GLY A 198 -13.35 7.43 -5.41
N LEU A 199 -13.22 6.30 -4.69
CA LEU A 199 -13.74 6.14 -3.33
C LEU A 199 -13.08 7.12 -2.37
N ALA A 200 -11.75 7.26 -2.42
CA ALA A 200 -11.05 8.24 -1.59
C ALA A 200 -11.55 9.68 -1.85
N CYS A 201 -11.83 10.02 -3.12
CA CYS A 201 -12.37 11.33 -3.50
C CYS A 201 -13.80 11.53 -2.98
N LEU A 202 -14.67 10.52 -3.08
CA LEU A 202 -16.06 10.58 -2.64
C LEU A 202 -16.20 10.67 -1.11
N LEU A 203 -15.35 9.95 -0.38
CA LEU A 203 -15.42 9.85 1.09
C LEU A 203 -14.85 11.08 1.80
N ARG A 204 -13.86 11.74 1.17
CA ARG A 204 -13.13 12.86 1.76
C ARG A 204 -14.02 14.06 2.17
N PRO A 205 -14.98 14.55 1.35
CA PRO A 205 -15.95 15.59 1.74
C PRO A 205 -16.76 15.27 2.99
N ALA A 206 -17.11 14.00 3.19
CA ALA A 206 -17.85 13.54 4.36
C ALA A 206 -16.96 13.35 5.61
N GLY A 207 -15.67 13.70 5.54
CA GLY A 207 -14.71 13.45 6.62
C GLY A 207 -14.43 11.97 6.85
N LEU A 208 -14.66 11.14 5.82
CA LEU A 208 -14.46 9.69 5.86
C LEU A 208 -13.18 9.31 5.09
N ILE A 209 -12.62 8.17 5.46
CA ILE A 209 -11.46 7.56 4.81
C ILE A 209 -11.77 6.13 4.41
N LEU A 210 -11.10 5.68 3.35
CA LEU A 210 -11.02 4.29 2.96
C LEU A 210 -9.73 3.72 3.56
N ALA A 211 -9.82 2.57 4.23
CA ALA A 211 -8.65 1.83 4.69
C ALA A 211 -8.84 0.34 4.41
N PRO A 212 -7.97 -0.30 3.63
CA PRO A 212 -7.98 -1.76 3.53
C PRO A 212 -7.51 -2.37 4.85
N GLN A 213 -8.15 -3.46 5.28
CA GLN A 213 -7.80 -4.20 6.49
C GLN A 213 -7.97 -5.70 6.26
N GLY A 214 -7.17 -6.50 6.95
CA GLY A 214 -7.30 -7.95 6.95
C GLY A 214 -5.96 -8.64 6.78
N THR A 215 -6.02 -9.97 6.69
CA THR A 215 -4.86 -10.84 6.47
C THR A 215 -5.26 -12.02 5.59
N GLY A 216 -4.39 -12.42 4.68
CA GLY A 216 -4.60 -13.50 3.73
C GLY A 216 -5.75 -13.21 2.77
N ASP A 217 -6.77 -14.08 2.79
CA ASP A 217 -7.94 -13.98 1.91
C ASP A 217 -9.13 -13.25 2.57
N ARG A 218 -8.93 -12.68 3.76
CA ARG A 218 -9.96 -11.93 4.51
C ARG A 218 -9.76 -10.42 4.43
N ILE A 219 -9.27 -9.94 3.30
CA ILE A 219 -9.13 -8.50 3.05
C ILE A 219 -10.53 -7.91 2.86
N GLU A 220 -10.77 -6.78 3.51
CA GLU A 220 -11.96 -5.96 3.33
C GLU A 220 -11.61 -4.47 3.33
N TYR A 221 -12.48 -3.67 2.73
CA TYR A 221 -12.35 -2.22 2.73
C TYR A 221 -13.22 -1.63 3.82
N GLN A 222 -12.61 -0.88 4.73
CA GLN A 222 -13.33 -0.21 5.79
C GLN A 222 -13.45 1.29 5.53
N VAL A 223 -14.68 1.79 5.63
CA VAL A 223 -14.97 3.22 5.65
C VAL A 223 -15.12 3.66 7.10
N ARG A 224 -14.29 4.60 7.52
CA ARG A 224 -14.24 5.12 8.90
C ARG A 224 -14.07 6.63 8.90
N LYS A 225 -14.30 7.29 10.04
CA LYS A 225 -14.00 8.72 10.20
C LYS A 225 -12.50 8.97 10.14
N ALA A 226 -12.09 10.07 9.51
CA ALA A 226 -10.71 10.51 9.51
C ALA A 226 -10.24 10.82 10.94
N GLN A 227 -9.09 10.28 11.34
CA GLN A 227 -8.46 10.54 12.63
C GLN A 227 -6.94 10.67 12.45
N ARG A 228 -6.28 11.41 13.36
CA ARG A 228 -4.82 11.55 13.32
C ARG A 228 -4.15 10.20 13.55
N GLY A 229 -3.14 9.89 12.74
CA GLY A 229 -2.36 8.65 12.87
C GLY A 229 -3.00 7.41 12.26
N ILE A 230 -4.14 7.54 11.56
CA ILE A 230 -4.71 6.45 10.76
C ILE A 230 -4.31 6.65 9.30
N ASP A 231 -3.72 5.61 8.71
CA ASP A 231 -3.41 5.57 7.28
C ASP A 231 -4.73 5.58 6.48
N ALA A 232 -4.83 6.53 5.55
CA ALA A 232 -5.97 6.67 4.65
C ALA A 232 -5.54 6.38 3.21
N TRP A 233 -6.34 5.62 2.48
CA TRP A 233 -6.13 5.43 1.05
C TRP A 233 -6.19 6.79 0.35
N PRO A 234 -5.15 7.18 -0.42
CA PRO A 234 -5.05 8.54 -0.91
C PRO A 234 -5.97 8.77 -2.12
N VAL A 235 -6.25 10.05 -2.39
CA VAL A 235 -6.83 10.46 -3.68
C VAL A 235 -5.70 10.50 -4.69
N GLY A 236 -5.36 9.34 -5.26
CA GLY A 236 -4.22 9.12 -6.13
C GLY A 236 -2.87 9.31 -5.44
N TRP A 237 -1.84 8.76 -6.06
CA TRP A 237 -0.47 8.72 -5.59
C TRP A 237 0.38 9.79 -6.29
N PRO A 238 1.40 10.34 -5.60
CA PRO A 238 2.43 11.11 -6.28
C PRO A 238 3.07 10.26 -7.39
N PRO A 239 3.34 10.83 -8.57
CA PRO A 239 4.00 10.09 -9.64
C PRO A 239 5.44 9.73 -9.24
N GLU A 240 5.83 8.47 -9.47
CA GLU A 240 7.21 8.02 -9.27
C GLU A 240 8.16 8.58 -10.33
N LYS A 241 7.65 8.75 -11.56
CA LYS A 241 8.40 9.29 -12.70
C LYS A 241 8.33 10.82 -12.73
N PRO A 242 9.34 11.51 -13.28
CA PRO A 242 9.29 12.96 -13.49
C PRO A 242 8.06 13.38 -14.32
N LEU A 243 7.43 14.50 -13.94
CA LEU A 243 6.21 15.00 -14.59
C LEU A 243 6.29 15.13 -16.12
N PRO A 244 7.40 15.58 -16.74
CA PRO A 244 7.51 15.62 -18.20
C PRO A 244 7.42 14.25 -18.89
N GLN A 245 7.66 13.16 -18.17
CA GLN A 245 7.50 11.79 -18.67
C GLN A 245 6.08 11.27 -18.46
N VAL A 246 5.43 11.67 -17.36
CA VAL A 246 4.06 11.24 -17.02
C VAL A 246 3.03 11.98 -17.86
N VAL A 247 3.18 13.30 -18.01
CA VAL A 247 2.30 14.14 -18.83
C VAL A 247 3.15 15.03 -19.75
N PRO A 248 3.73 14.48 -20.83
CA PRO A 248 4.55 15.26 -21.76
C PRO A 248 3.80 16.46 -22.35
N ALA A 249 2.52 16.26 -22.69
CA ALA A 249 1.65 17.29 -23.26
C ALA A 249 1.51 18.54 -22.37
N MET A 250 1.71 18.42 -21.05
CA MET A 250 1.68 19.55 -20.12
C MET A 250 2.80 20.57 -20.41
N TYR A 251 3.89 20.13 -21.05
CA TYR A 251 5.07 20.93 -21.37
C TYR A 251 5.12 21.39 -22.83
N GLU A 252 4.09 21.09 -23.62
CA GLU A 252 3.95 21.62 -24.98
C GLU A 252 3.66 23.11 -24.96
N SER A 253 4.32 23.86 -25.84
CA SER A 253 4.15 25.30 -25.96
C SER A 253 3.00 25.66 -26.89
N PHE A 254 2.20 26.65 -26.50
CA PHE A 254 1.15 27.23 -27.32
C PHE A 254 1.00 28.72 -27.01
N ASN A 255 0.27 29.45 -27.86
CA ASN A 255 -0.08 30.83 -27.59
C ASN A 255 -1.35 30.88 -26.75
N ALA A 256 -1.25 31.42 -25.54
CA ALA A 256 -2.39 31.60 -24.65
C ALA A 256 -2.72 33.09 -24.54
N ASN A 257 -4.01 33.43 -24.61
CA ASN A 257 -4.54 34.73 -24.21
C ASN A 257 -5.78 34.48 -23.36
N ILE A 258 -5.77 34.95 -22.10
CA ILE A 258 -6.88 34.78 -21.16
C ILE A 258 -7.16 36.15 -20.55
N GLU A 259 -8.38 36.62 -20.71
CA GLU A 259 -8.82 37.91 -20.20
C GLU A 259 -10.15 37.74 -19.47
N ASN A 260 -10.13 38.00 -18.16
CA ASN A 260 -11.32 38.03 -17.31
C ASN A 260 -12.17 36.73 -17.33
N VAL A 261 -11.53 35.57 -17.45
CA VAL A 261 -12.19 34.26 -17.56
C VAL A 261 -12.24 33.57 -16.18
N PRO A 262 -13.35 32.90 -15.79
CA PRO A 262 -13.37 32.07 -14.58
C PRO A 262 -12.30 30.97 -14.63
N VAL A 263 -11.60 30.73 -13.51
CA VAL A 263 -10.52 29.72 -13.46
C VAL A 263 -11.01 28.30 -13.79
N THR A 264 -12.29 28.00 -13.48
CA THR A 264 -12.93 26.72 -13.82
C THR A 264 -13.01 26.50 -15.32
N LYS A 265 -13.35 27.53 -16.10
CA LYS A 265 -13.35 27.45 -17.57
C LYS A 265 -11.97 27.26 -18.18
N VAL A 266 -10.95 27.86 -17.56
CA VAL A 266 -9.56 27.61 -17.97
C VAL A 266 -9.17 26.16 -17.70
N LEU A 267 -9.48 25.63 -16.51
CA LEU A 267 -9.23 24.23 -16.17
C LEU A 267 -9.98 23.25 -17.09
N GLU A 268 -11.27 23.48 -17.36
CA GLU A 268 -12.07 22.68 -18.30
C GLU A 268 -11.39 22.62 -19.68
N ALA A 269 -11.01 23.78 -20.24
CA ALA A 269 -10.39 23.86 -21.56
C ALA A 269 -9.02 23.15 -21.62
N VAL A 270 -8.21 23.32 -20.58
CA VAL A 270 -6.90 22.66 -20.49
C VAL A 270 -7.07 21.15 -20.31
N SER A 271 -7.97 20.71 -19.43
CA SER A 271 -8.28 19.31 -19.19
C SER A 271 -8.77 18.60 -20.45
N GLN A 272 -9.70 19.21 -21.20
CA GLN A 272 -10.18 18.69 -22.47
C GLN A 272 -9.06 18.55 -23.50
N ARG A 273 -8.16 19.54 -23.59
CA ARG A 273 -7.06 19.54 -24.55
C ARG A 273 -5.97 18.53 -24.21
N LEU A 274 -5.66 18.38 -22.93
CA LEU A 274 -4.71 17.38 -22.43
C LEU A 274 -5.32 15.97 -22.34
N LYS A 275 -6.65 15.86 -22.40
CA LYS A 275 -7.42 14.63 -22.16
C LYS A 275 -7.11 14.01 -20.79
N ILE A 276 -6.93 14.87 -19.79
CA ILE A 276 -6.60 14.50 -18.41
C ILE A 276 -7.67 15.08 -17.50
N PRO A 277 -8.39 14.25 -16.72
CA PRO A 277 -9.41 14.75 -15.82
C PRO A 277 -8.80 15.60 -14.70
N TYR A 278 -9.62 16.47 -14.11
CA TYR A 278 -9.26 17.21 -12.91
C TYR A 278 -10.29 16.98 -11.82
N LEU A 279 -9.84 17.00 -10.57
CA LEU A 279 -10.64 16.81 -9.36
C LEU A 279 -10.35 17.95 -8.38
N TRP A 280 -11.36 18.34 -7.60
CA TRP A 280 -11.25 19.37 -6.57
C TRP A 280 -11.05 18.79 -5.18
N ASP A 281 -10.16 19.39 -4.40
CA ASP A 281 -10.09 19.19 -2.96
C ASP A 281 -11.17 20.03 -2.26
N HIS A 282 -12.41 19.57 -2.30
CA HIS A 282 -13.55 20.27 -1.67
C HIS A 282 -13.31 20.62 -0.21
N ASN A 283 -12.57 19.79 0.53
CA ASN A 283 -12.25 20.08 1.94
C ASN A 283 -11.35 21.30 2.05
N ALA A 284 -10.31 21.40 1.21
CA ALA A 284 -9.42 22.55 1.20
C ALA A 284 -10.14 23.82 0.74
N LEU A 285 -10.97 23.70 -0.31
CA LEU A 285 -11.77 24.81 -0.82
C LEU A 285 -12.72 25.35 0.26
N ALA A 286 -13.50 24.48 0.89
CA ALA A 286 -14.44 24.84 1.94
C ALA A 286 -13.72 25.45 3.16
N ARG A 287 -12.62 24.83 3.60
CA ARG A 287 -11.84 25.31 4.76
C ARG A 287 -11.28 26.72 4.56
N HIS A 288 -10.89 27.06 3.34
CA HIS A 288 -10.29 28.36 3.03
C HIS A 288 -11.26 29.34 2.35
N GLY A 289 -12.54 28.97 2.21
CA GLY A 289 -13.57 29.80 1.60
C GLY A 289 -13.28 30.18 0.14
N VAL A 290 -12.70 29.26 -0.63
CA VAL A 290 -12.37 29.50 -2.04
C VAL A 290 -13.50 28.99 -2.92
N GLU A 291 -14.14 29.90 -3.65
CA GLU A 291 -15.14 29.59 -4.67
C GLU A 291 -14.51 29.74 -6.07
N PRO A 292 -14.10 28.64 -6.74
CA PRO A 292 -13.39 28.72 -8.00
C PRO A 292 -14.15 29.47 -9.10
N ASP A 293 -15.46 29.26 -9.23
CA ASP A 293 -16.27 29.89 -10.28
C ASP A 293 -16.32 31.42 -10.19
N ALA A 294 -16.18 31.98 -8.98
CA ALA A 294 -16.15 33.41 -8.76
C ALA A 294 -14.77 34.05 -9.06
N LYS A 295 -13.71 33.24 -9.19
CA LYS A 295 -12.34 33.74 -9.40
C LYS A 295 -12.03 33.90 -10.89
N LYS A 296 -12.00 35.15 -11.34
CA LYS A 296 -11.57 35.51 -12.70
C LYS A 296 -10.05 35.69 -12.76
N VAL A 297 -9.44 35.22 -13.84
CA VAL A 297 -7.99 35.15 -14.02
C VAL A 297 -7.58 35.71 -15.36
N ASN A 298 -6.32 36.15 -15.45
CA ASN A 298 -5.75 36.71 -16.66
C ASN A 298 -4.41 36.05 -17.01
N SER A 299 -4.11 35.94 -18.29
CA SER A 299 -2.79 35.60 -18.79
C SER A 299 -2.55 36.36 -20.10
N PRO A 300 -1.49 37.19 -20.18
CA PRO A 300 -1.23 37.97 -21.38
C PRO A 300 -0.93 37.07 -22.57
N GLN A 301 -1.20 37.59 -23.77
CA GLN A 301 -0.86 36.93 -25.02
C GLN A 301 0.63 36.59 -25.07
N SER A 302 0.95 35.33 -24.86
CA SER A 302 2.33 34.85 -24.80
C SER A 302 2.42 33.38 -25.17
N ARG A 303 3.58 32.98 -25.71
CA ARG A 303 3.93 31.58 -25.92
C ARG A 303 4.32 30.97 -24.57
N VAL A 304 3.51 30.03 -24.07
CA VAL A 304 3.66 29.39 -22.76
C VAL A 304 3.34 27.90 -22.85
N THR A 305 3.75 27.12 -21.85
CA THR A 305 3.30 25.74 -21.69
C THR A 305 2.04 25.64 -20.84
N TYR A 306 1.31 24.52 -20.88
CA TYR A 306 0.16 24.31 -19.98
C TYR A 306 0.59 24.33 -18.51
N HIS A 307 1.76 23.78 -18.19
CA HIS A 307 2.33 23.85 -16.84
C HIS A 307 2.43 25.30 -16.35
N GLN A 308 3.03 26.17 -17.17
CA GLN A 308 3.23 27.59 -16.86
C GLN A 308 1.90 28.35 -16.78
N LEU A 309 0.99 28.09 -17.73
CA LEU A 309 -0.32 28.70 -17.75
C LEU A 309 -1.11 28.34 -16.48
N LEU A 310 -1.28 27.05 -16.19
CA LEU A 310 -2.02 26.55 -15.03
C LEU A 310 -1.45 27.11 -13.73
N ARG A 311 -0.12 27.09 -13.57
CA ARG A 311 0.53 27.67 -12.40
C ARG A 311 0.20 29.16 -12.24
N ARG A 312 0.25 29.94 -13.32
CA ARG A 312 -0.05 31.38 -13.31
C ARG A 312 -1.51 31.67 -12.96
N VAL A 313 -2.45 30.97 -13.60
CA VAL A 313 -3.89 31.24 -13.43
C VAL A 313 -4.42 30.72 -12.10
N LEU A 314 -4.02 29.52 -11.67
CA LEU A 314 -4.46 28.96 -10.39
C LEU A 314 -3.92 29.79 -9.23
N THR A 315 -2.69 30.31 -9.33
CA THR A 315 -2.12 31.15 -8.27
C THR A 315 -2.94 32.44 -8.06
N GLN A 316 -3.43 33.07 -9.13
CA GLN A 316 -4.33 34.24 -9.02
C GLN A 316 -5.64 33.92 -8.28
N ALA A 317 -6.10 32.67 -8.35
CA ALA A 317 -7.29 32.18 -7.65
C ALA A 317 -7.00 31.64 -6.24
N GLY A 318 -5.74 31.68 -5.76
CA GLY A 318 -5.35 31.08 -4.48
C GLY A 318 -5.25 29.55 -4.51
N LEU A 319 -5.16 28.98 -5.71
CA LEU A 319 -5.16 27.55 -5.99
C LEU A 319 -3.80 27.06 -6.49
N LYS A 320 -3.56 25.77 -6.32
CA LYS A 320 -2.46 25.03 -6.95
C LYS A 320 -3.01 23.73 -7.51
N TYR A 321 -2.23 23.08 -8.36
CA TYR A 321 -2.51 21.72 -8.80
C TYR A 321 -1.33 20.80 -8.50
N GLU A 322 -1.64 19.53 -8.33
CA GLU A 322 -0.71 18.43 -8.26
C GLU A 322 -1.10 17.43 -9.35
N VAL A 323 -0.13 16.91 -10.11
CA VAL A 323 -0.39 15.75 -10.97
C VAL A 323 -0.35 14.53 -10.06
N ARG A 324 -1.42 13.74 -10.07
CA ARG A 324 -1.50 12.48 -9.32
C ARG A 324 -1.80 11.33 -10.26
N ILE A 325 -1.44 10.13 -9.82
CA ILE A 325 -1.61 8.89 -10.56
C ILE A 325 -2.58 8.02 -9.80
N ASP A 326 -3.58 7.50 -10.50
CA ASP A 326 -4.54 6.58 -9.92
C ASP A 326 -3.98 5.14 -9.89
N GLU A 327 -4.70 4.19 -9.29
CA GLU A 327 -4.22 2.79 -9.16
C GLU A 327 -4.07 2.08 -10.52
N ALA A 328 -4.61 2.65 -11.61
CA ALA A 328 -4.51 2.16 -12.98
C ALA A 328 -3.44 2.90 -13.81
N GLU A 329 -2.50 3.58 -13.14
CA GLU A 329 -1.44 4.40 -13.74
C GLU A 329 -1.94 5.59 -14.58
N LYS A 330 -3.20 6.02 -14.41
CA LYS A 330 -3.77 7.14 -15.16
C LYS A 330 -3.51 8.45 -14.43
N PRO A 331 -2.95 9.46 -15.11
CA PRO A 331 -2.75 10.77 -14.52
C PRO A 331 -4.05 11.56 -14.43
N PHE A 332 -4.18 12.35 -13.38
CA PHE A 332 -5.22 13.37 -13.22
C PHE A 332 -4.67 14.61 -12.50
N LEU A 333 -5.37 15.73 -12.61
CA LEU A 333 -5.04 16.97 -11.90
C LEU A 333 -5.80 17.04 -10.58
N TRP A 334 -5.10 17.01 -9.45
CA TRP A 334 -5.66 17.32 -8.14
C TRP A 334 -5.52 18.80 -7.86
N VAL A 335 -6.64 19.54 -7.83
CA VAL A 335 -6.65 20.99 -7.62
C VAL A 335 -7.06 21.30 -6.19
N THR A 336 -6.20 22.01 -5.48
CA THR A 336 -6.36 22.33 -4.05
C THR A 336 -5.88 23.76 -3.77
N THR A 337 -6.01 24.22 -2.52
CA THR A 337 -5.59 25.57 -2.12
C THR A 337 -4.08 25.66 -1.93
N ILE A 338 -3.50 26.84 -2.15
CA ILE A 338 -2.08 27.10 -1.85
C ILE A 338 -1.83 27.08 -0.34
N LYS A 339 -2.83 27.51 0.45
CA LYS A 339 -2.77 27.48 1.91
C LYS A 339 -2.69 26.02 2.40
N PRO A 340 -1.78 25.71 3.34
CA PRO A 340 -1.69 24.37 3.91
C PRO A 340 -3.00 23.99 4.64
N LEU A 341 -3.25 22.69 4.74
CA LEU A 341 -4.39 22.10 5.45
C LEU A 341 -4.18 22.13 6.97
#